data_AF-A0A7J4QP12-F1
#
_entry.id   AF-A0A7J4QP12-F1
#
_cell.length_a   1.000
_cell.length_b   1.000
_cell.length_c   1.000
_cell.angle_alpha   90.00
_cell.angle_beta   90.00
_cell.angle_gamma   90.00
#
_symmetry.space_group_name_H-M   'P 1'
#
loop_
_entity.id
_entity.type
_entity.pdbx_description
1 polymer ?
#
loop_
_entity_poly.entity_id
_entity_poly.type
_entity_poly.pdbx_seq_one_letter_code
_entity_poly.pdbx_strand_id
1 'polypeptide(L)'
;MDEVAVRVVRAGLPQKRDPRRMAVFLVVLMFASIAQPVQGDLSVTRDDFGVLDALEETLNARTQSGEGELATQAALTALNDVDSSARSVGPNDALTEASAYLDNVTLRDSSSFEVDHPRPYEFLIDTSTQPDGWPYNLFETLFSVNSLGLDNLLGIGINTYAIYVNFSSRNNGPSFEAWQNGTFTGEILVGTDLVLFNNYIDIDGDGGDDLSVGLTIQGLITQDDGFGLEFGDCIVTPSPAPGVPAVTVPCIEELWVRPTFQWAVTALDQNDPLWDDLANLEVSLMKGLAFDVTLEDSESYA
;
A
#
# COMPACT_ATOMS: atom_id res chain seq x y z
N MET A 1 -39.48 27.14 -63.14
CA MET A 1 -39.82 28.58 -63.20
C MET A 1 -41.32 28.64 -63.33
N ASP A 2 -42.03 29.42 -62.51
CA ASP A 2 -43.47 29.64 -62.72
C ASP A 2 -43.93 31.04 -62.32
N GLU A 3 -44.89 31.54 -63.11
CA GLU A 3 -45.28 32.94 -63.38
C GLU A 3 -46.69 32.92 -64.04
N VAL A 4 -47.53 33.97 -64.16
CA VAL A 4 -47.57 35.38 -63.71
C VAL A 4 -49.03 35.88 -63.82
N ALA A 5 -49.34 37.09 -63.31
CA ALA A 5 -50.54 37.91 -63.61
C ALA A 5 -51.89 37.47 -62.97
N VAL A 6 -52.66 38.33 -62.25
CA VAL A 6 -53.30 39.64 -62.58
C VAL A 6 -54.59 39.53 -63.41
N ARG A 7 -55.76 39.93 -62.85
CA ARG A 7 -56.57 41.08 -63.34
C ARG A 7 -57.69 41.56 -62.38
N VAL A 8 -58.60 42.41 -62.90
CA VAL A 8 -59.24 43.59 -62.25
C VAL A 8 -60.74 43.68 -62.62
N VAL A 9 -61.49 44.60 -61.99
CA VAL A 9 -62.68 45.39 -62.46
C VAL A 9 -63.90 45.21 -61.52
N ARG A 10 -64.34 46.21 -60.71
CA ARG A 10 -65.08 47.49 -60.95
C ARG A 10 -66.50 47.34 -61.55
N ALA A 11 -67.50 48.20 -61.28
CA ALA A 11 -68.01 48.78 -60.03
C ALA A 11 -69.37 49.52 -60.25
N GLY A 12 -70.35 49.32 -59.34
CA GLY A 12 -71.34 50.33 -58.90
C GLY A 12 -72.59 50.64 -59.76
N LEU A 13 -73.54 51.38 -59.17
CA LEU A 13 -74.62 52.29 -59.67
C LEU A 13 -75.77 52.42 -58.60
N PRO A 14 -76.81 53.30 -58.68
CA PRO A 14 -76.76 54.67 -58.11
C PRO A 14 -77.95 55.10 -57.18
N GLN A 15 -77.96 56.39 -56.78
CA GLN A 15 -78.67 57.01 -55.63
C GLN A 15 -80.19 57.32 -55.78
N LYS A 16 -80.88 57.61 -54.65
CA LYS A 16 -82.20 58.30 -54.61
C LYS A 16 -82.48 59.17 -53.35
N ARG A 17 -81.58 60.10 -53.01
CA ARG A 17 -81.82 61.22 -52.07
C ARG A 17 -80.91 62.37 -52.51
N ASP A 18 -81.38 63.63 -52.51
CA ASP A 18 -80.50 64.77 -52.85
C ASP A 18 -79.37 64.85 -51.80
N PRO A 19 -78.13 64.51 -52.16
CA PRO A 19 -77.08 64.32 -51.18
C PRO A 19 -76.64 65.63 -50.56
N ARG A 20 -76.97 66.81 -51.14
CA ARG A 20 -76.38 68.09 -50.73
C ARG A 20 -76.70 68.50 -49.30
N ARG A 21 -77.95 68.33 -48.82
CA ARG A 21 -78.29 68.64 -47.42
C ARG A 21 -77.67 67.65 -46.43
N MET A 22 -77.65 66.36 -46.79
CA MET A 22 -76.96 65.34 -45.99
C MET A 22 -75.44 65.57 -45.98
N ALA A 23 -74.86 65.99 -47.09
CA ALA A 23 -73.45 66.32 -47.23
C ALA A 23 -73.08 67.58 -46.44
N VAL A 24 -73.89 68.66 -46.46
CA VAL A 24 -73.63 69.84 -45.63
C VAL A 24 -73.72 69.49 -44.14
N PHE A 25 -74.71 68.70 -43.73
CA PHE A 25 -74.80 68.24 -42.35
C PHE A 25 -73.62 67.32 -41.96
N LEU A 26 -73.25 66.36 -42.81
CA LEU A 26 -72.09 65.49 -42.60
C LEU A 26 -70.77 66.26 -42.60
N VAL A 27 -70.60 67.27 -43.45
CA VAL A 27 -69.39 68.11 -43.49
C VAL A 27 -69.29 68.99 -42.25
N VAL A 28 -70.38 69.61 -41.79
CA VAL A 28 -70.40 70.35 -40.53
C VAL A 28 -70.11 69.42 -39.34
N LEU A 29 -70.65 68.20 -39.34
CA LEU A 29 -70.39 67.19 -38.31
C LEU A 29 -68.93 66.66 -38.36
N MET A 30 -68.36 66.51 -39.55
CA MET A 30 -66.93 66.18 -39.75
C MET A 30 -66.04 67.31 -39.22
N PHE A 31 -66.31 68.57 -39.58
CA PHE A 31 -65.51 69.69 -39.10
C PHE A 31 -65.67 69.91 -37.59
N ALA A 32 -66.84 69.66 -37.01
CA ALA A 32 -67.02 69.63 -35.56
C ALA A 32 -66.14 68.57 -34.87
N SER A 33 -65.96 67.38 -35.49
CA SER A 33 -65.05 66.35 -34.98
C SER A 33 -63.56 66.66 -35.16
N ILE A 34 -63.20 67.58 -36.06
CA ILE A 34 -61.80 67.98 -36.32
C ILE A 34 -61.39 69.20 -35.46
N ALA A 35 -62.34 70.06 -35.08
CA ALA A 35 -62.07 71.31 -34.39
C ALA A 35 -61.79 71.17 -32.88
N GLN A 36 -62.12 70.02 -32.27
CA GLN A 36 -61.56 69.68 -30.96
C GLN A 36 -60.18 69.04 -31.20
N PRO A 37 -59.07 69.65 -30.76
CA PRO A 37 -57.77 69.04 -30.92
C PRO A 37 -57.74 67.78 -30.06
N VAL A 38 -57.76 66.62 -30.72
CA VAL A 38 -57.21 65.39 -30.14
C VAL A 38 -55.70 65.60 -30.06
N GLN A 39 -55.29 66.37 -29.05
CA GLN A 39 -54.01 66.13 -28.41
C GLN A 39 -54.11 64.69 -27.93
N GLY A 40 -53.49 63.77 -28.67
CA GLY A 40 -53.28 62.42 -28.19
C GLY A 40 -52.40 62.57 -26.95
N ASP A 41 -53.03 62.52 -25.78
CA ASP A 41 -52.30 62.64 -24.54
C ASP A 41 -51.39 61.42 -24.44
N LEU A 42 -50.09 61.69 -24.30
CA LEU A 42 -49.06 60.67 -24.13
C LEU A 42 -49.05 60.15 -22.68
N SER A 43 -50.18 60.29 -21.97
CA SER A 43 -50.46 59.77 -20.64
C SER A 43 -50.74 58.26 -20.62
N VAL A 44 -49.85 57.49 -21.25
CA VAL A 44 -49.30 56.31 -20.55
C VAL A 44 -48.34 56.83 -19.49
N THR A 45 -48.94 57.54 -18.53
CA THR A 45 -48.33 58.22 -17.39
C THR A 45 -49.52 58.58 -16.52
N ARG A 46 -49.61 57.92 -15.34
CA ARG A 46 -50.53 58.24 -14.24
C ARG A 46 -51.93 57.59 -14.19
N ASP A 47 -52.08 56.36 -14.67
CA ASP A 47 -53.04 55.41 -14.05
C ASP A 47 -52.32 54.29 -13.25
N ASP A 48 -51.09 53.93 -13.63
CA ASP A 48 -50.32 52.85 -12.95
C ASP A 48 -49.78 53.23 -11.56
N PHE A 49 -49.88 54.51 -11.15
CA PHE A 49 -49.64 54.90 -9.74
C PHE A 49 -50.79 54.49 -8.83
N GLY A 50 -51.98 54.21 -9.37
CA GLY A 50 -53.08 53.60 -8.63
C GLY A 50 -52.72 52.22 -8.08
N VAL A 51 -51.68 51.55 -8.60
CA VAL A 51 -51.15 50.31 -8.01
C VAL A 51 -50.40 50.57 -6.71
N LEU A 52 -49.73 51.73 -6.56
CA LEU A 52 -49.11 52.10 -5.28
C LEU A 52 -50.16 52.59 -4.28
N ASP A 53 -51.15 53.39 -4.72
CA ASP A 53 -52.26 53.81 -3.86
C ASP A 53 -53.13 52.60 -3.44
N ALA A 54 -53.36 51.61 -4.32
CA ALA A 54 -54.07 50.38 -4.00
C ALA A 54 -53.21 49.39 -3.18
N LEU A 55 -51.88 49.39 -3.35
CA LEU A 55 -50.97 48.65 -2.48
C LEU A 55 -50.94 49.30 -1.08
N GLU A 56 -50.94 50.62 -1.00
CA GLU A 56 -51.04 51.36 0.27
C GLU A 56 -52.43 51.19 0.90
N GLU A 57 -53.51 51.21 0.13
CA GLU A 57 -54.87 50.93 0.61
C GLU A 57 -54.98 49.48 1.09
N THR A 58 -54.44 48.50 0.38
CA THR A 58 -54.44 47.09 0.83
C THR A 58 -53.49 46.85 2.00
N LEU A 59 -52.35 47.53 2.10
CA LEU A 59 -51.46 47.49 3.27
C LEU A 59 -52.11 48.18 4.49
N ASN A 60 -52.76 49.33 4.31
CA ASN A 60 -53.50 50.01 5.36
C ASN A 60 -54.73 49.21 5.78
N ALA A 61 -55.45 48.58 4.85
CA ALA A 61 -56.55 47.67 5.13
C ALA A 61 -56.06 46.42 5.88
N ARG A 62 -54.93 45.82 5.49
CA ARG A 62 -54.28 44.73 6.24
C ARG A 62 -53.86 45.13 7.66
N THR A 63 -53.34 46.34 7.79
CA THR A 63 -52.89 46.89 9.08
C THR A 63 -54.08 47.20 9.99
N GLN A 64 -55.16 47.79 9.46
CA GLN A 64 -56.40 48.06 10.21
C GLN A 64 -57.23 46.79 10.48
N SER A 65 -57.20 45.81 9.59
CA SER A 65 -57.86 44.51 9.73
C SER A 65 -57.12 43.57 10.70
N GLY A 66 -55.95 43.96 11.21
CA GLY A 66 -55.15 43.14 12.11
C GLY A 66 -54.67 41.82 11.50
N GLU A 67 -54.60 41.72 10.16
CA GLU A 67 -54.26 40.46 9.46
C GLU A 67 -52.83 39.99 9.83
N GLY A 68 -51.92 40.93 10.10
CA GLY A 68 -50.59 40.64 10.63
C GLY A 68 -50.60 40.07 12.06
N GLU A 69 -51.44 40.60 12.95
CA GLU A 69 -51.61 40.12 14.34
C GLU A 69 -52.27 38.73 14.36
N LEU A 70 -53.24 38.51 13.47
CA LEU A 70 -53.87 37.19 13.27
C LEU A 70 -52.88 36.18 12.70
N ALA A 71 -52.00 36.59 11.77
CA ALA A 71 -50.96 35.73 11.20
C ALA A 71 -49.86 35.40 12.21
N THR A 72 -49.40 36.36 13.02
CA THR A 72 -48.45 36.07 14.10
C THR A 72 -49.08 35.21 15.18
N GLN A 73 -50.34 35.44 15.56
CA GLN A 73 -51.02 34.60 16.53
C GLN A 73 -51.26 33.19 15.99
N ALA A 74 -51.64 33.02 14.72
CA ALA A 74 -51.74 31.70 14.09
C ALA A 74 -50.38 30.99 14.00
N ALA A 75 -49.29 31.70 13.70
CA ALA A 75 -47.94 31.15 13.70
C ALA A 75 -47.47 30.75 15.10
N LEU A 76 -47.74 31.56 16.13
CA LEU A 76 -47.47 31.24 17.52
C LEU A 76 -48.29 30.04 18.00
N THR A 77 -49.56 29.94 17.62
CA THR A 77 -50.38 28.74 17.88
C THR A 77 -49.77 27.52 17.20
N ALA A 78 -49.44 27.58 15.91
CA ALA A 78 -48.84 26.46 15.19
C ALA A 78 -47.47 26.03 15.77
N LEU A 79 -46.65 26.99 16.25
CA LEU A 79 -45.39 26.68 16.94
C LEU A 79 -45.62 26.05 18.32
N ASN A 80 -46.59 26.55 19.10
CA ASN A 80 -46.98 25.93 20.37
C ASN A 80 -47.62 24.55 20.19
N ASP A 81 -48.34 24.32 19.08
CA ASP A 81 -48.90 23.01 18.72
C ASP A 81 -47.77 22.03 18.35
N VAL A 82 -46.72 22.48 17.66
CA VAL A 82 -45.51 21.68 17.40
C VAL A 82 -44.72 21.40 18.69
N ASP A 83 -44.54 22.40 19.55
CA ASP A 83 -43.80 22.27 20.82
C ASP A 83 -44.56 21.39 21.84
N SER A 84 -45.89 21.44 21.88
CA SER A 84 -46.71 20.53 22.69
C SER A 84 -46.86 19.12 22.09
N SER A 85 -46.67 18.98 20.78
CA SER A 85 -46.54 17.67 20.09
C SER A 85 -45.14 17.07 20.25
N ALA A 86 -44.13 17.88 20.58
CA ALA A 86 -42.78 17.41 20.86
C ALA A 86 -42.77 16.59 22.16
N ARG A 87 -42.63 15.26 22.01
CA ARG A 87 -42.39 14.34 23.12
C ARG A 87 -40.94 13.89 23.15
N SER A 88 -40.45 13.56 24.34
CA SER A 88 -39.17 12.85 24.48
C SER A 88 -39.22 11.52 23.71
N VAL A 89 -38.10 11.17 23.09
CA VAL A 89 -37.94 9.90 22.37
C VAL A 89 -37.95 8.76 23.39
N GLY A 90 -38.79 7.75 23.17
CA GLY A 90 -38.98 6.63 24.09
C GLY A 90 -38.28 5.34 23.64
N PRO A 91 -38.15 4.33 24.50
CA PRO A 91 -37.47 3.07 24.16
C PRO A 91 -38.07 2.30 22.98
N ASN A 92 -39.37 2.52 22.71
CA ASN A 92 -40.13 1.87 21.62
C ASN A 92 -40.30 2.80 20.41
N ASP A 93 -39.49 3.85 20.29
CA ASP A 93 -39.53 4.80 19.18
C ASP A 93 -38.59 4.35 18.05
N ALA A 94 -38.96 4.61 16.80
CA ALA A 94 -38.20 4.15 15.64
C ALA A 94 -36.77 4.71 15.61
N LEU A 95 -36.55 5.88 16.21
CA LEU A 95 -35.22 6.48 16.35
C LEU A 95 -34.33 5.73 17.37
N THR A 96 -34.93 5.21 18.46
CA THR A 96 -34.19 4.43 19.47
C THR A 96 -33.96 3.00 18.98
N GLU A 97 -34.92 2.43 18.25
CA GLU A 97 -34.74 1.15 17.54
C GLU A 97 -33.62 1.24 16.49
N ALA A 98 -33.59 2.33 15.71
CA ALA A 98 -32.52 2.60 14.73
C ALA A 98 -31.12 2.65 15.37
N SER A 99 -30.96 3.26 16.55
CA SER A 99 -29.68 3.20 17.28
C SER A 99 -29.34 1.81 17.80
N ALA A 100 -30.33 1.03 18.26
CA ALA A 100 -30.11 -0.32 18.77
C ALA A 100 -29.62 -1.31 17.69
N TYR A 101 -29.92 -1.08 16.40
CA TYR A 101 -29.31 -1.84 15.30
C TYR A 101 -27.80 -1.60 15.15
N LEU A 102 -27.25 -0.51 15.69
CA LEU A 102 -25.83 -0.18 15.66
C LEU A 102 -25.10 -0.54 16.97
N ASP A 103 -25.80 -0.73 18.09
CA ASP A 103 -25.21 -1.11 19.39
C ASP A 103 -24.40 -2.43 19.33
N ASN A 104 -24.73 -3.32 18.38
CA ASN A 104 -24.03 -4.59 18.18
C ASN A 104 -23.08 -4.58 16.97
N VAL A 105 -22.77 -3.39 16.42
CA VAL A 105 -21.84 -3.19 15.30
C VAL A 105 -20.49 -2.69 15.82
N THR A 106 -19.64 -3.63 16.23
CA THR A 106 -18.23 -3.32 16.52
C THR A 106 -17.45 -3.17 15.22
N LEU A 107 -16.79 -2.01 15.02
CA LEU A 107 -15.80 -1.87 13.95
C LEU A 107 -14.66 -2.86 14.21
N ARG A 108 -14.43 -3.77 13.26
CA ARG A 108 -13.27 -4.67 13.30
C ARG A 108 -12.03 -3.86 12.99
N ASP A 109 -11.00 -3.99 13.81
CA ASP A 109 -9.69 -3.41 13.53
C ASP A 109 -9.18 -3.96 12.18
N SER A 110 -8.80 -3.03 11.30
CA SER A 110 -8.27 -3.30 9.95
C SER A 110 -6.92 -2.63 9.75
N SER A 111 -6.22 -2.26 10.84
CA SER A 111 -4.81 -1.94 10.78
C SER A 111 -4.03 -3.13 10.24
N SER A 112 -2.93 -2.86 9.52
CA SER A 112 -1.97 -3.91 9.22
C SER A 112 -1.36 -4.40 10.53
N PHE A 113 -1.11 -5.70 10.63
CA PHE A 113 -0.18 -6.18 11.65
C PHE A 113 1.16 -5.46 11.47
N GLU A 114 1.80 -5.15 12.60
CA GLU A 114 3.18 -4.71 12.62
C GLU A 114 4.06 -5.83 12.06
N VAL A 115 5.12 -5.47 11.32
CA VAL A 115 5.95 -6.46 10.63
C VAL A 115 6.89 -7.11 11.64
N ASP A 116 6.49 -8.26 12.15
CA ASP A 116 7.31 -9.11 13.00
C ASP A 116 8.36 -9.84 12.15
N HIS A 117 9.62 -9.44 12.29
CA HIS A 117 10.75 -10.02 11.58
C HIS A 117 11.49 -11.01 12.50
N PRO A 118 11.97 -12.16 11.99
CA PRO A 118 12.84 -13.03 12.78
C PRO A 118 14.08 -12.28 13.28
N ARG A 119 14.49 -12.50 14.54
CA ARG A 119 15.67 -11.86 15.16
C ARG A 119 16.93 -11.87 14.26
N PRO A 120 17.27 -12.96 13.53
CA PRO A 120 18.36 -12.95 12.55
C PRO A 120 18.23 -11.87 11.45
N TYR A 121 17.02 -11.58 10.98
CA TYR A 121 16.79 -10.56 9.96
C TYR A 121 16.96 -9.14 10.53
N GLU A 122 16.50 -8.91 11.77
CA GLU A 122 16.70 -7.63 12.47
C GLU A 122 18.20 -7.29 12.56
N PHE A 123 19.03 -8.24 13.00
CA PHE A 123 20.49 -8.06 13.09
C PHE A 123 21.17 -7.74 11.74
N LEU A 124 20.59 -8.14 10.61
CA LEU A 124 21.13 -7.87 9.28
C LEU A 124 20.70 -6.51 8.71
N ILE A 125 19.60 -5.94 9.21
CA ILE A 125 19.04 -4.65 8.76
C ILE A 125 19.39 -3.51 9.70
N ASP A 126 19.39 -3.74 11.02
CA ASP A 126 19.67 -2.73 12.04
C ASP A 126 20.88 -3.14 12.91
N THR A 127 22.01 -2.48 12.64
CA THR A 127 23.26 -2.71 13.38
C THR A 127 23.21 -2.27 14.85
N SER A 128 22.18 -1.52 15.28
CA SER A 128 22.00 -1.14 16.69
C SER A 128 21.36 -2.24 17.53
N THR A 129 20.78 -3.26 16.90
CA THR A 129 20.19 -4.43 17.58
C THR A 129 21.17 -5.59 17.77
N GLN A 130 22.37 -5.50 17.16
CA GLN A 130 23.37 -6.56 17.16
C GLN A 130 23.98 -6.79 18.56
N PRO A 131 24.28 -8.05 18.95
CA PRO A 131 25.00 -8.36 20.17
C PRO A 131 26.42 -7.76 20.24
N ASP A 132 26.93 -7.54 21.45
CA ASP A 132 28.32 -7.09 21.66
C ASP A 132 29.32 -8.08 21.04
N GLY A 133 30.19 -7.59 20.15
CA GLY A 133 31.20 -8.38 19.43
C GLY A 133 30.74 -8.97 18.09
N TRP A 134 29.46 -8.80 17.73
CA TRP A 134 28.94 -9.20 16.42
C TRP A 134 29.68 -8.49 15.27
N PRO A 135 29.95 -9.16 14.13
CA PRO A 135 30.60 -8.53 12.98
C PRO A 135 29.74 -7.37 12.44
N TYR A 136 30.27 -6.14 12.51
CA TYR A 136 29.49 -4.90 12.36
C TYR A 136 28.86 -4.72 10.97
N ASN A 137 29.28 -5.50 9.97
CA ASN A 137 28.69 -5.51 8.64
C ASN A 137 29.01 -6.81 7.87
N LEU A 138 28.25 -7.03 6.80
CA LEU A 138 28.39 -8.14 5.86
C LEU A 138 29.81 -8.21 5.23
N PHE A 139 30.51 -7.07 5.13
CA PHE A 139 31.89 -7.01 4.62
C PHE A 139 32.90 -7.56 5.63
N GLU A 140 32.68 -7.41 6.93
CA GLU A 140 33.51 -8.03 7.97
C GLU A 140 33.38 -9.57 7.89
N THR A 141 32.17 -10.10 7.67
CA THR A 141 31.96 -11.53 7.36
C THR A 141 32.49 -11.99 5.98
N LEU A 142 33.21 -11.14 5.25
CA LEU A 142 33.85 -11.46 3.96
C LEU A 142 35.35 -11.16 3.94
N PHE A 143 35.84 -10.21 4.74
CA PHE A 143 37.23 -9.77 4.74
C PHE A 143 37.87 -9.62 6.14
N SER A 144 37.19 -10.01 7.22
CA SER A 144 37.79 -9.96 8.55
C SER A 144 39.04 -10.83 8.66
N VAL A 145 39.99 -10.30 9.42
CA VAL A 145 41.22 -10.96 9.86
C VAL A 145 41.19 -11.29 11.35
N ASN A 146 40.11 -10.95 12.06
CA ASN A 146 39.99 -11.10 13.51
C ASN A 146 39.89 -12.58 13.93
N SER A 147 39.44 -13.45 13.02
CA SER A 147 39.38 -14.91 13.15
C SER A 147 40.67 -15.64 12.70
N LEU A 148 41.74 -14.92 12.34
CA LEU A 148 43.03 -15.54 12.02
C LEU A 148 43.84 -15.84 13.29
N GLY A 149 43.75 -17.08 13.74
CA GLY A 149 44.59 -17.62 14.82
C GLY A 149 45.65 -18.62 14.31
N LEU A 150 46.48 -19.13 15.23
CA LEU A 150 47.46 -20.19 14.92
C LEU A 150 46.81 -21.57 14.78
N ASP A 151 45.64 -21.71 15.39
CA ASP A 151 44.64 -22.78 15.30
C ASP A 151 43.78 -22.66 14.03
N ASN A 152 43.38 -21.44 13.65
CA ASN A 152 42.50 -21.17 12.49
C ASN A 152 43.22 -20.38 11.37
N LEU A 153 44.28 -20.98 10.82
CA LEU A 153 45.12 -20.41 9.74
C LEU A 153 44.36 -20.06 8.44
N LEU A 154 43.12 -20.56 8.27
CA LEU A 154 42.28 -20.31 7.10
C LEU A 154 41.04 -19.45 7.41
N GLY A 155 40.94 -18.91 8.64
CA GLY A 155 39.88 -18.02 9.11
C GLY A 155 39.89 -16.61 8.50
N ILE A 156 40.20 -16.48 7.21
CA ILE A 156 39.96 -15.26 6.43
C ILE A 156 38.46 -15.08 6.17
N GLY A 157 37.98 -13.84 6.16
CA GLY A 157 36.55 -13.50 6.14
C GLY A 157 35.65 -14.30 5.18
N ILE A 158 36.08 -14.64 3.95
CA ILE A 158 35.28 -15.48 3.02
C ILE A 158 34.89 -16.83 3.61
N ASN A 159 35.66 -17.33 4.56
CA ASN A 159 35.45 -18.57 5.30
C ASN A 159 34.79 -18.33 6.66
N THR A 160 34.27 -17.15 6.97
CA THR A 160 33.59 -16.87 8.25
C THR A 160 32.07 -16.84 8.09
N TYR A 161 31.36 -17.10 9.19
CA TYR A 161 29.91 -16.91 9.34
C TYR A 161 29.58 -16.66 10.82
N ALA A 162 28.37 -16.18 11.10
CA ALA A 162 27.86 -16.08 12.45
C ALA A 162 26.76 -17.11 12.69
N ILE A 163 26.78 -17.72 13.87
CA ILE A 163 25.74 -18.61 14.37
C ILE A 163 24.99 -17.84 15.44
N TYR A 164 23.67 -17.84 15.36
CA TYR A 164 22.79 -17.35 16.41
C TYR A 164 21.92 -18.50 16.92
N VAL A 165 21.80 -18.60 18.24
CA VAL A 165 20.99 -19.58 18.94
C VAL A 165 20.00 -18.83 19.83
N ASN A 166 18.73 -19.18 19.69
CA ASN A 166 17.68 -18.71 20.58
C ASN A 166 17.02 -19.92 21.25
N PHE A 167 17.22 -20.03 22.56
CA PHE A 167 16.63 -21.05 23.41
C PHE A 167 15.51 -20.46 24.26
N SER A 168 14.39 -21.16 24.34
CA SER A 168 13.32 -20.85 25.30
C SER A 168 12.85 -22.08 26.05
N SER A 169 12.71 -21.95 27.36
CA SER A 169 12.18 -22.98 28.25
C SER A 169 10.64 -23.00 28.27
N ARG A 170 10.07 -24.17 28.61
CA ARG A 170 8.64 -24.39 28.83
C ARG A 170 8.15 -23.62 30.06
N ASN A 171 6.84 -23.40 30.15
CA ASN A 171 6.17 -22.85 31.34
C ASN A 171 6.68 -21.47 31.81
N ASN A 172 7.17 -20.62 30.90
CA ASN A 172 7.84 -19.34 31.22
C ASN A 172 9.10 -19.52 32.09
N GLY A 173 9.85 -20.62 31.88
CA GLY A 173 11.21 -20.77 32.37
C GLY A 173 12.20 -19.81 31.68
N PRO A 174 13.52 -19.97 31.93
CA PRO A 174 14.53 -19.10 31.35
C PRO A 174 14.58 -19.17 29.82
N SER A 175 14.96 -18.06 29.19
CA SER A 175 15.24 -17.95 27.77
C SER A 175 16.62 -17.35 27.58
N PHE A 176 17.41 -17.92 26.68
CA PHE A 176 18.80 -17.55 26.43
C PHE A 176 18.99 -17.25 24.94
N GLU A 177 19.57 -16.09 24.65
CA GLU A 177 20.06 -15.74 23.30
C GLU A 177 21.59 -15.83 23.34
N ALA A 178 22.18 -16.71 22.51
CA ALA A 178 23.61 -16.92 22.40
C ALA A 178 24.07 -16.74 20.95
N TRP A 179 25.31 -16.33 20.74
CA TRP A 179 25.89 -16.19 19.40
C TRP A 179 27.36 -16.59 19.40
N GLN A 180 27.83 -17.10 18.25
CA GLN A 180 29.24 -17.45 18.05
C GLN A 180 29.66 -17.17 16.61
N ASN A 181 30.91 -16.75 16.42
CA ASN A 181 31.53 -16.70 15.10
C ASN A 181 32.10 -18.08 14.74
N GLY A 182 31.69 -18.61 13.58
CA GLY A 182 32.21 -19.86 13.05
C GLY A 182 33.00 -19.68 11.76
N THR A 183 33.77 -20.69 11.39
CA THR A 183 34.44 -20.73 10.08
C THR A 183 34.15 -22.00 9.27
N PHE A 184 33.99 -21.85 7.96
CA PHE A 184 33.88 -22.94 6.97
C PHE A 184 35.12 -23.85 6.96
N THR A 185 36.21 -23.40 7.59
CA THR A 185 37.47 -24.12 7.72
C THR A 185 37.74 -24.61 9.14
N GLY A 186 36.89 -24.23 10.11
CA GLY A 186 36.88 -24.68 11.50
C GLY A 186 38.21 -24.58 12.25
N GLU A 187 38.26 -25.30 13.36
CA GLU A 187 39.49 -25.88 13.88
C GLU A 187 39.79 -27.15 13.10
N ILE A 188 40.99 -27.29 12.52
CA ILE A 188 41.32 -28.45 11.66
C ILE A 188 41.76 -29.67 12.52
N LEU A 189 42.17 -29.44 13.78
CA LEU A 189 42.58 -30.48 14.72
C LEU A 189 42.11 -30.13 16.14
N VAL A 190 41.12 -30.85 16.67
CA VAL A 190 40.80 -30.82 18.10
C VAL A 190 41.55 -31.99 18.76
N GLY A 191 42.75 -31.70 19.28
CA GLY A 191 43.62 -32.72 19.88
C GLY A 191 44.20 -33.71 18.85
N THR A 192 43.70 -34.94 18.81
CA THR A 192 44.11 -35.98 17.83
C THR A 192 43.06 -36.30 16.77
N ASP A 193 41.83 -35.80 16.94
CA ASP A 193 40.71 -36.20 16.11
C ASP A 193 40.36 -35.10 15.10
N LEU A 194 40.06 -35.53 13.87
CA LEU A 194 39.72 -34.65 12.75
C LEU A 194 38.26 -34.19 12.88
N VAL A 195 38.01 -33.21 13.75
CA VAL A 195 36.71 -32.58 13.92
C VAL A 195 36.56 -31.46 12.90
N LEU A 196 36.01 -31.78 11.73
CA LEU A 196 35.84 -30.80 10.65
C LEU A 196 34.69 -29.82 10.95
N PHE A 197 35.06 -28.56 11.20
CA PHE A 197 34.19 -27.38 11.00
C PHE A 197 33.02 -27.21 11.97
N ASN A 198 33.11 -27.82 13.16
CA ASN A 198 32.17 -27.63 14.26
C ASN A 198 32.55 -26.41 15.12
N ASN A 199 31.54 -25.76 15.69
CA ASN A 199 31.64 -24.68 16.66
C ASN A 199 30.82 -25.09 17.89
N TYR A 200 31.29 -24.69 19.08
CA TYR A 200 30.80 -25.20 20.36
C TYR A 200 30.16 -24.07 21.16
N ILE A 201 28.89 -24.23 21.51
CA ILE A 201 28.05 -23.18 22.10
C ILE A 201 27.50 -23.67 23.44
N ASP A 202 27.96 -23.01 24.51
CA ASP A 202 27.34 -22.93 25.83
C ASP A 202 26.11 -22.01 25.75
N ILE A 203 24.92 -22.50 26.15
CA ILE A 203 23.65 -21.76 26.10
C ILE A 203 23.32 -21.12 27.46
N ASP A 204 23.53 -21.84 28.56
CA ASP A 204 23.05 -21.45 29.89
C ASP A 204 24.12 -20.77 30.78
N GLY A 205 25.38 -20.84 30.37
CA GLY A 205 26.54 -20.20 30.98
C GLY A 205 27.24 -21.00 32.08
N ASP A 206 27.00 -22.31 32.18
CA ASP A 206 27.65 -23.17 33.19
C ASP A 206 29.13 -23.50 32.88
N GLY A 207 29.56 -23.31 31.62
CA GLY A 207 30.91 -23.57 31.13
C GLY A 207 31.10 -24.93 30.44
N GLY A 208 30.03 -25.71 30.24
CA GLY A 208 29.93 -26.82 29.31
C GLY A 208 29.36 -26.38 27.95
N ASP A 209 29.74 -27.08 26.88
CA ASP A 209 29.21 -26.82 25.55
C ASP A 209 27.94 -27.66 25.31
N ASP A 210 26.78 -27.02 25.13
CA ASP A 210 25.49 -27.65 24.86
C ASP A 210 25.30 -28.07 23.40
N LEU A 211 25.76 -27.24 22.46
CA LEU A 211 25.55 -27.45 21.03
C LEU A 211 26.87 -27.51 20.28
N SER A 212 26.97 -28.52 19.41
CA SER A 212 27.96 -28.56 18.34
C SER A 212 27.29 -28.22 17.02
N VAL A 213 27.66 -27.08 16.44
CA VAL A 213 27.06 -26.53 15.22
C VAL A 213 28.13 -26.44 14.14
N GLY A 214 28.01 -27.26 13.11
CA GLY A 214 29.01 -27.40 12.06
C GLY A 214 28.50 -27.20 10.65
N LEU A 215 29.32 -26.58 9.80
CA LEU A 215 29.07 -26.45 8.37
C LEU A 215 30.22 -27.10 7.60
N THR A 216 29.99 -28.32 7.12
CA THR A 216 31.01 -29.13 6.45
C THR A 216 30.77 -29.31 4.96
N ILE A 217 31.84 -29.65 4.22
CA ILE A 217 31.76 -29.98 2.80
C ILE A 217 31.90 -31.50 2.66
N GLN A 218 30.78 -32.15 2.43
CA GLN A 218 30.74 -33.56 2.08
C GLN A 218 31.44 -33.79 0.73
N GLY A 219 32.18 -34.88 0.62
CA GLY A 219 32.83 -35.31 -0.62
C GLY A 219 34.26 -34.78 -0.84
N LEU A 220 34.76 -33.80 -0.07
CA LEU A 220 36.07 -33.18 -0.33
C LEU A 220 37.28 -34.15 -0.31
N ILE A 221 37.11 -35.37 0.20
CA ILE A 221 38.12 -36.42 0.30
C ILE A 221 37.91 -37.60 -0.68
N THR A 222 36.84 -37.58 -1.48
CA THR A 222 36.43 -38.68 -2.37
C THR A 222 36.25 -38.18 -3.79
N GLN A 223 37.07 -38.69 -4.72
CA GLN A 223 36.89 -38.40 -6.13
C GLN A 223 35.51 -38.90 -6.62
N ASP A 224 34.88 -38.12 -7.50
CA ASP A 224 33.53 -38.28 -8.07
C ASP A 224 32.35 -38.04 -7.12
N ASP A 225 32.61 -37.74 -5.84
CA ASP A 225 31.64 -37.22 -4.87
C ASP A 225 32.20 -35.91 -4.31
N GLY A 226 31.76 -34.75 -4.82
CA GLY A 226 32.26 -33.43 -4.39
C GLY A 226 33.31 -32.78 -5.31
N PHE A 227 34.22 -33.56 -5.89
CA PHE A 227 35.13 -33.11 -6.96
C PHE A 227 35.49 -34.26 -7.90
N GLY A 228 35.83 -33.96 -9.16
CA GLY A 228 36.21 -34.98 -10.14
C GLY A 228 37.15 -34.47 -11.21
N LEU A 229 37.83 -35.41 -11.85
CA LEU A 229 38.77 -35.17 -12.95
C LEU A 229 38.27 -35.93 -14.17
N GLU A 230 37.88 -35.19 -15.22
CA GLU A 230 37.60 -35.80 -16.51
C GLU A 230 38.92 -35.93 -17.29
N PHE A 231 39.25 -37.17 -17.65
CA PHE A 231 40.46 -37.50 -18.39
C PHE A 231 40.13 -37.71 -19.85
N GLY A 232 40.88 -37.04 -20.72
CA GLY A 232 40.86 -37.27 -22.15
C GLY A 232 42.24 -37.53 -22.73
N ASP A 233 42.30 -37.56 -24.06
CA ASP A 233 43.39 -38.17 -24.83
C ASP A 233 44.35 -37.11 -25.38
N CYS A 234 45.32 -36.67 -24.55
CA CYS A 234 46.37 -35.78 -25.00
C CYS A 234 47.40 -36.51 -25.88
N ILE A 235 47.60 -35.99 -27.09
CA ILE A 235 48.66 -36.44 -27.99
C ILE A 235 49.96 -35.72 -27.61
N VAL A 236 50.96 -36.46 -27.10
CA VAL A 236 52.29 -35.87 -26.84
C VAL A 236 52.95 -35.52 -28.17
N THR A 237 53.11 -34.22 -28.43
CA THR A 237 53.80 -33.69 -29.61
C THR A 237 55.00 -32.81 -29.20
N PRO A 238 56.14 -32.90 -29.90
CA PRO A 238 56.46 -33.83 -30.99
C PRO A 238 56.55 -35.28 -30.50
N SER A 239 56.47 -36.23 -31.44
CA SER A 239 56.68 -37.66 -31.14
C SER A 239 58.03 -37.88 -30.43
N PRO A 240 58.14 -38.81 -29.45
CA PRO A 240 59.37 -39.03 -28.68
C PRO A 240 60.63 -39.29 -29.51
N ALA A 241 60.48 -39.79 -30.76
CA ALA A 241 61.58 -39.89 -31.72
C ALA A 241 61.06 -39.91 -33.18
N PRO A 242 61.89 -39.55 -34.18
CA PRO A 242 61.54 -39.67 -35.59
C PRO A 242 61.16 -41.11 -35.96
N GLY A 243 59.97 -41.31 -36.56
CA GLY A 243 59.46 -42.63 -36.95
C GLY A 243 58.68 -43.38 -35.87
N VAL A 244 58.62 -42.86 -34.64
CA VAL A 244 57.71 -43.38 -33.59
C VAL A 244 56.33 -42.72 -33.80
N PRO A 245 55.21 -43.46 -33.78
CA PRO A 245 53.88 -42.86 -33.79
C PRO A 245 53.66 -42.01 -32.54
N ALA A 246 52.84 -40.97 -32.64
CA ALA A 246 52.53 -40.13 -31.47
C ALA A 246 51.86 -40.97 -30.37
N VAL A 247 52.28 -40.75 -29.12
CA VAL A 247 51.75 -41.48 -27.97
C VAL A 247 50.61 -40.65 -27.38
N THR A 248 49.42 -41.24 -27.36
CA THR A 248 48.30 -40.71 -26.57
C THR A 248 48.54 -41.05 -25.11
N VAL A 249 48.45 -40.04 -24.24
CA VAL A 249 48.51 -40.20 -22.78
C VAL A 249 47.25 -39.59 -22.15
N PRO A 250 46.69 -40.21 -21.11
CA PRO A 250 45.58 -39.60 -20.39
C PRO A 250 46.04 -38.29 -19.76
N CYS A 251 45.30 -37.23 -20.00
CA CYS A 251 45.49 -35.92 -19.40
C CYS A 251 44.17 -35.43 -18.80
N ILE A 252 44.27 -34.56 -17.79
CA ILE A 252 43.10 -33.90 -17.22
C ILE A 252 42.60 -32.88 -18.23
N GLU A 253 41.41 -33.10 -18.80
CA GLU A 253 40.73 -32.14 -19.66
C GLU A 253 39.87 -31.18 -18.84
N GLU A 254 39.17 -31.69 -17.82
CA GLU A 254 38.35 -30.87 -16.92
C GLU A 254 38.58 -31.27 -15.45
N LEU A 255 38.69 -30.26 -14.57
CA LEU A 255 38.54 -30.39 -13.12
C LEU A 255 37.21 -29.75 -12.75
N TRP A 256 36.26 -30.53 -12.26
CA TRP A 256 35.00 -30.02 -11.75
C TRP A 256 34.94 -30.17 -10.22
N VAL A 257 34.23 -29.24 -9.58
CA VAL A 257 33.96 -29.25 -8.14
C VAL A 257 32.47 -28.99 -7.95
N ARG A 258 31.80 -29.86 -7.18
CA ARG A 258 30.37 -29.80 -6.85
C ARG A 258 30.23 -29.93 -5.33
N PRO A 259 30.54 -28.88 -4.56
CA PRO A 259 30.58 -28.98 -3.10
C PRO A 259 29.18 -29.25 -2.55
N THR A 260 29.03 -30.33 -1.78
CA THR A 260 27.81 -30.60 -1.02
C THR A 260 28.01 -30.06 0.39
N PHE A 261 27.40 -28.91 0.70
CA PHE A 261 27.43 -28.36 2.04
C PHE A 261 26.45 -29.11 2.94
N GLN A 262 26.96 -29.67 4.04
CA GLN A 262 26.19 -30.30 5.10
C GLN A 262 26.22 -29.39 6.33
N TRP A 263 25.05 -28.86 6.69
CA TRP A 263 24.80 -28.22 7.98
C TRP A 263 24.41 -29.29 8.99
N ALA A 264 25.07 -29.31 10.15
CA ALA A 264 24.80 -30.23 11.23
C ALA A 264 24.68 -29.48 12.56
N VAL A 265 23.57 -29.69 13.27
CA VAL A 265 23.36 -29.24 14.65
C VAL A 265 23.25 -30.49 15.51
N THR A 266 24.11 -30.61 16.51
CA THR A 266 24.20 -31.77 17.39
C THR A 266 24.07 -31.30 18.83
N ALA A 267 23.09 -31.84 19.57
CA ALA A 267 23.04 -31.69 21.01
C ALA A 267 24.18 -32.49 21.65
N LEU A 268 25.04 -31.78 22.37
CA LEU A 268 25.99 -32.30 23.33
C LEU A 268 25.27 -32.50 24.67
N ASP A 269 26.02 -32.84 25.72
CA ASP A 269 25.58 -33.46 26.98
C ASP A 269 24.06 -33.69 27.12
N GLN A 270 23.57 -34.80 26.55
CA GLN A 270 22.14 -35.11 26.54
C GLN A 270 21.56 -35.46 27.92
N ASN A 271 22.38 -35.39 28.99
CA ASN A 271 21.92 -35.52 30.36
C ASN A 271 21.68 -34.16 31.03
N ASP A 272 21.96 -33.06 30.33
CA ASP A 272 21.79 -31.73 30.89
C ASP A 272 20.29 -31.39 31.13
N PRO A 273 19.92 -30.87 32.32
CA PRO A 273 18.56 -30.42 32.61
C PRO A 273 17.95 -29.42 31.62
N LEU A 274 18.78 -28.64 30.92
CA LEU A 274 18.37 -27.69 29.88
C LEU A 274 17.48 -28.36 28.80
N TRP A 275 17.78 -29.60 28.44
CA TRP A 275 17.04 -30.35 27.40
C TRP A 275 15.64 -30.79 27.83
N ASP A 276 15.44 -31.13 29.10
CA ASP A 276 14.13 -31.55 29.63
C ASP A 276 13.13 -30.39 29.59
N ASP A 277 13.62 -29.17 29.84
CA ASP A 277 12.82 -27.94 29.90
C ASP A 277 12.69 -27.21 28.55
N LEU A 278 13.32 -27.67 27.47
CA LEU A 278 13.30 -27.05 26.13
C LEU A 278 11.88 -26.90 25.52
N ALA A 279 11.43 -25.67 25.24
CA ALA A 279 10.22 -25.39 24.46
C ALA A 279 10.49 -25.17 22.98
N ASN A 280 11.42 -24.27 22.65
CA ASN A 280 11.83 -23.96 21.28
C ASN A 280 13.33 -23.68 21.23
N LEU A 281 13.99 -24.24 20.22
CA LEU A 281 15.39 -24.02 19.87
C LEU A 281 15.45 -23.57 18.41
N GLU A 282 15.85 -22.33 18.19
CA GLU A 282 16.21 -21.82 16.87
C GLU A 282 17.74 -21.79 16.76
N VAL A 283 18.28 -22.34 15.69
CA VAL A 283 19.71 -22.21 15.33
C VAL A 283 19.79 -21.67 13.90
N SER A 284 20.25 -20.44 13.78
CA SER A 284 20.25 -19.66 12.53
C SER A 284 21.68 -19.32 12.11
N LEU A 285 22.07 -19.74 10.90
CA LEU A 285 23.33 -19.35 10.27
C LEU A 285 23.15 -18.06 9.47
N MET A 286 24.02 -17.09 9.71
CA MET A 286 24.08 -15.82 9.01
C MET A 286 25.42 -15.64 8.30
N LYS A 287 25.35 -15.33 7.00
CA LYS A 287 26.51 -14.97 6.19
C LYS A 287 26.16 -13.89 5.17
N GLY A 288 27.01 -12.87 5.07
CA GLY A 288 26.94 -11.91 3.98
C GLY A 288 27.43 -12.51 2.65
N LEU A 289 26.57 -12.51 1.64
CA LEU A 289 26.96 -12.75 0.25
C LEU A 289 26.87 -11.43 -0.52
N ALA A 290 28.03 -10.83 -0.81
CA ALA A 290 28.10 -9.69 -1.71
C ALA A 290 28.10 -10.19 -3.15
N PHE A 291 26.93 -10.16 -3.81
CA PHE A 291 26.87 -10.23 -5.26
C PHE A 291 27.13 -8.84 -5.83
N ASP A 292 28.18 -8.70 -6.64
CA ASP A 292 28.32 -7.56 -7.55
C ASP A 292 27.32 -7.74 -8.71
N VAL A 293 26.05 -7.53 -8.40
CA VAL A 293 25.05 -7.19 -9.41
C VAL A 293 25.30 -5.73 -9.72
N THR A 294 25.87 -5.46 -10.88
CA THR A 294 25.88 -4.12 -11.48
C THR A 294 24.43 -3.64 -11.61
N LEU A 295 23.99 -2.84 -10.65
CA LEU A 295 22.61 -2.37 -10.51
C LEU A 295 22.23 -1.42 -11.65
N GLU A 296 21.64 -1.94 -12.72
CA GLU A 296 20.74 -1.13 -13.57
C GLU A 296 19.43 -1.86 -13.90
N ASP A 297 19.42 -3.12 -14.38
CA ASP A 297 18.20 -3.82 -14.82
C ASP A 297 18.05 -5.26 -14.28
N SER A 298 17.63 -5.42 -13.02
CA SER A 298 17.12 -6.70 -12.51
C SER A 298 15.69 -6.53 -12.01
N GLU A 299 14.73 -6.56 -12.94
CA GLU A 299 13.32 -6.61 -12.57
C GLU A 299 13.00 -7.90 -11.82
N SER A 300 12.34 -7.77 -10.67
CA SER A 300 11.89 -8.88 -9.85
C SER A 300 10.77 -9.65 -10.54
N TYR A 301 11.00 -10.93 -10.85
CA TYR A 301 9.91 -11.84 -11.19
C TYR A 301 9.10 -12.18 -9.94
N ALA A 302 7.82 -11.82 -9.97
CA ALA A 302 6.76 -12.30 -9.08
C ALA A 302 5.88 -13.34 -9.81
#